data_AF-A0A1C4UBQ3-F1
#
_entry.id   AF-A0A1C4UBQ3-F1
#
_cell.length_a   1.000
_cell.length_b   1.000
_cell.length_c   1.000
_cell.angle_alpha   90.00
_cell.angle_beta   90.00
_cell.angle_gamma   90.00
#
_symmetry.space_group_name_H-M   'P 1'
#
loop_
_entity.id
_entity.type
_entity.pdbx_description
1 polymer ?
#
loop_
_entity_poly.entity_id
_entity_poly.type
_entity_poly.pdbx_seq_one_letter_code
_entity_poly.pdbx_strand_id
1 'polypeptide(L)'
;MARRVLGTETLLVLGLSLGQSAVYALVSIIAKLTADGPLSKQTAALNTSHSARPWLDLTYQLLGIVFALLPVLLAVHLLARDPGDPGRTLGVDLRRPGSDLARGAGLAALIGLPGLALFWAAAQLGVNATLVPAGLPDVWWAVPVLILAAAQNAVLEEVIVVGYLVTRLRQLQWRVGAVLAASAVLRGSYHLYQGFGAFVGNAVMGVVFGLFYLRTKRVMPLIVAHTLLDVVAFVGYALLPEAWFSWL
;
A
#
# COMPACT_ATOMS: atom_id res chain seq x y z
N MET A 1 -24.30 16.13 -5.20
CA MET A 1 -24.86 14.76 -5.13
C MET A 1 -25.49 14.52 -3.76
N ALA A 2 -26.46 13.61 -3.65
CA ALA A 2 -27.05 13.25 -2.36
C ALA A 2 -26.07 12.45 -1.49
N ARG A 3 -26.04 12.72 -0.17
CA ARG A 3 -25.13 12.07 0.82
C ARG A 3 -25.16 10.54 0.74
N ARG A 4 -26.34 9.96 0.47
CA ARG A 4 -26.54 8.52 0.33
C ARG A 4 -25.77 7.92 -0.85
N VAL A 5 -25.75 8.61 -1.99
CA VAL A 5 -25.04 8.15 -3.20
C VAL A 5 -23.54 8.08 -2.94
N LEU A 6 -22.96 9.14 -2.37
CA LEU A 6 -21.53 9.18 -2.04
C LEU A 6 -21.14 8.08 -1.05
N GLY A 7 -21.99 7.81 -0.05
CA GLY A 7 -21.77 6.71 0.89
C GLY A 7 -21.79 5.34 0.20
N THR A 8 -22.80 5.07 -0.63
CA THR A 8 -22.89 3.81 -1.38
C THR A 8 -21.72 3.62 -2.33
N GLU A 9 -21.37 4.64 -3.12
CA GLU A 9 -20.20 4.60 -4.00
C GLU A 9 -18.92 4.29 -3.23
N THR A 10 -18.72 4.94 -2.09
CA THR A 10 -17.53 4.72 -1.26
C THR A 10 -17.47 3.28 -0.75
N LEU A 11 -18.59 2.76 -0.25
CA LEU A 11 -18.67 1.38 0.23
C LEU A 11 -18.43 0.36 -0.89
N LEU A 12 -18.95 0.60 -2.10
CA LEU A 12 -18.73 -0.28 -3.25
C LEU A 12 -17.27 -0.26 -3.71
N VAL A 13 -16.64 0.92 -3.82
CA VAL A 13 -15.22 1.02 -4.18
C VAL A 13 -14.36 0.29 -3.16
N LEU A 14 -14.58 0.53 -1.85
CA LEU A 14 -13.84 -0.16 -0.80
C LEU A 14 -14.10 -1.67 -0.81
N GLY A 15 -15.36 -2.08 -0.97
CA GLY A 15 -15.76 -3.49 -1.00
C GLY A 15 -15.18 -4.27 -2.18
N LEU A 16 -14.94 -3.62 -3.32
CA LEU A 16 -14.28 -4.21 -4.50
C LEU A 16 -12.74 -4.14 -4.44
N SER A 17 -12.17 -3.53 -3.40
CA SER A 17 -10.73 -3.28 -3.29
C SER A 17 -10.20 -3.52 -1.86
N LEU A 18 -9.62 -2.51 -1.22
CA LEU A 18 -8.88 -2.63 0.03
C LEU A 18 -9.76 -2.90 1.25
N GLY A 19 -11.07 -2.65 1.16
CA GLY A 19 -12.04 -3.09 2.17
C GLY A 19 -12.18 -4.61 2.20
N GLN A 20 -12.18 -5.27 1.03
CA GLN A 20 -12.11 -6.72 0.95
C GLN A 20 -10.78 -7.23 1.54
N SER A 21 -9.65 -6.62 1.15
CA SER A 21 -8.35 -6.98 1.69
C SER A 21 -8.28 -6.83 3.22
N ALA A 22 -8.89 -5.79 3.79
CA ALA A 22 -8.98 -5.59 5.24
C ALA A 22 -9.76 -6.70 5.96
N VAL A 23 -10.87 -7.16 5.37
CA VAL A 23 -11.65 -8.29 5.93
C VAL A 23 -10.81 -9.58 5.92
N TYR A 24 -10.16 -9.89 4.80
CA TYR A 24 -9.27 -11.07 4.73
C TYR A 24 -8.07 -10.95 5.67
N ALA A 25 -7.50 -9.75 5.81
CA ALA A 25 -6.39 -9.52 6.71
C ALA A 25 -6.78 -9.73 8.18
N LEU A 26 -7.99 -9.30 8.58
CA LEU A 26 -8.55 -9.56 9.89
C LEU A 26 -8.75 -11.06 10.15
N VAL A 27 -9.33 -11.78 9.17
CA VAL A 27 -9.49 -13.24 9.27
C VAL A 27 -8.12 -13.93 9.38
N SER A 28 -7.14 -13.50 8.60
CA SER A 28 -5.78 -14.05 8.60
C SER A 28 -5.08 -13.86 9.95
N ILE A 29 -5.16 -12.67 10.55
CA ILE A 29 -4.52 -12.44 11.85
C ILE A 29 -5.22 -13.23 12.97
N ILE A 30 -6.55 -13.36 12.94
CA ILE A 30 -7.27 -14.20 13.90
C ILE A 30 -6.82 -15.66 13.77
N ALA A 31 -6.77 -16.18 12.53
CA ALA A 31 -6.31 -17.54 12.27
C ALA A 31 -4.88 -17.79 12.80
N LYS A 32 -3.97 -16.84 12.58
CA LYS A 32 -2.59 -16.89 13.11
C LYS A 32 -2.53 -16.85 14.64
N LEU A 33 -3.37 -16.05 15.29
CA LEU A 33 -3.43 -15.94 16.75
C LEU A 33 -4.04 -17.18 17.41
N THR A 34 -4.86 -17.94 16.69
CA THR A 34 -5.48 -19.18 17.17
C THR A 34 -4.70 -20.45 16.78
N ALA A 35 -3.66 -20.32 15.97
CA ALA A 35 -2.82 -21.44 15.55
C ALA A 35 -1.74 -21.76 16.60
N ASP A 36 -1.20 -22.99 16.56
CA ASP A 36 -0.10 -23.39 17.44
C ASP A 36 1.20 -22.64 17.08
N GLY A 37 1.80 -22.00 18.08
CA GLY A 37 3.07 -21.27 17.96
C GLY A 37 2.92 -19.74 17.99
N PRO A 38 3.99 -19.00 18.31
CA PRO A 38 3.95 -17.55 18.40
C PRO A 38 3.81 -16.89 17.03
N LEU A 39 3.17 -15.70 17.00
CA LEU A 39 3.01 -14.89 15.78
C LEU A 39 4.35 -14.57 15.10
N SER A 40 5.44 -14.48 15.87
CA SER A 40 6.80 -14.26 15.35
C SER A 40 7.33 -15.39 14.46
N LYS A 41 6.74 -16.58 14.51
CA LYS A 41 7.10 -17.71 13.62
C LYS A 41 6.21 -17.82 12.38
N GLN A 42 5.18 -16.98 12.27
CA GLN A 42 4.24 -17.00 11.14
C GLN A 42 4.76 -16.07 10.05
N THR A 43 4.83 -16.55 8.81
CA THR A 43 5.27 -15.74 7.67
C THR A 43 4.07 -15.24 6.85
N ALA A 44 4.29 -14.19 6.06
CA ALA A 44 3.34 -13.71 5.06
C ALA A 44 4.13 -13.54 3.76
N ALA A 45 3.85 -14.39 2.77
CA ALA A 45 4.54 -14.31 1.51
C ALA A 45 3.91 -13.21 0.64
N LEU A 46 4.77 -12.37 0.05
CA LEU A 46 4.39 -11.31 -0.88
C LEU A 46 4.88 -11.68 -2.28
N ASN A 47 4.11 -11.28 -3.30
CA ASN A 47 4.46 -11.50 -4.71
C ASN A 47 4.87 -12.97 -4.99
N THR A 48 4.05 -13.93 -4.56
CA THR A 48 4.35 -15.36 -4.73
C THR A 48 4.14 -15.82 -6.16
N SER A 49 4.95 -16.77 -6.61
CA SER A 49 4.70 -17.48 -7.87
C SER A 49 3.38 -18.28 -7.82
N HIS A 50 2.59 -18.18 -8.88
CA HIS A 50 1.35 -18.92 -9.10
C HIS A 50 1.55 -20.17 -9.96
N SER A 51 2.67 -20.28 -10.67
CA SER A 51 2.97 -21.44 -11.52
C SER A 51 4.46 -21.70 -11.65
N ALA A 52 4.86 -22.97 -11.63
CA ALA A 52 6.23 -23.37 -11.98
C ALA A 52 6.57 -23.14 -13.47
N ARG A 53 5.59 -22.81 -14.33
CA ARG A 53 5.79 -22.52 -15.76
C ARG A 53 6.05 -21.01 -15.94
N PRO A 54 7.27 -20.55 -16.26
CA PRO A 54 7.64 -19.14 -16.12
C PRO A 54 6.77 -18.16 -16.94
N TRP A 55 6.43 -18.49 -18.18
CA TRP A 55 5.59 -17.62 -19.01
C TRP A 55 4.12 -17.57 -18.54
N LEU A 56 3.62 -18.68 -17.99
CA LEU A 56 2.28 -18.70 -17.41
C LEU A 56 2.25 -17.89 -16.11
N ASP A 57 3.30 -18.01 -15.29
CA ASP A 57 3.43 -17.22 -14.08
C ASP A 57 3.49 -15.73 -14.39
N LEU A 58 4.37 -15.31 -15.31
CA LEU A 58 4.43 -13.93 -15.80
C LEU A 58 3.06 -13.43 -16.28
N THR A 59 2.31 -14.27 -17.00
CA THR A 59 0.95 -13.94 -17.43
C THR A 59 0.03 -13.68 -16.24
N TYR A 60 0.04 -14.54 -15.21
CA TYR A 60 -0.76 -14.31 -14.00
C TYR A 60 -0.34 -13.07 -13.23
N GLN A 61 0.96 -12.79 -13.11
CA GLN A 61 1.46 -11.59 -12.44
C GLN A 61 0.96 -10.32 -13.16
N LEU A 62 1.11 -10.26 -14.49
CA LEU A 62 0.68 -9.09 -15.28
C LEU A 62 -0.85 -8.92 -15.26
N LEU A 63 -1.61 -10.00 -15.38
CA LEU A 63 -3.07 -9.95 -15.26
C LEU A 63 -3.50 -9.48 -13.87
N GLY A 64 -2.86 -9.98 -12.82
CA GLY A 64 -3.10 -9.55 -11.44
C GLY A 64 -2.90 -8.04 -11.27
N ILE A 65 -1.77 -7.52 -11.76
CA ILE A 65 -1.46 -6.08 -11.77
C ILE A 65 -2.53 -5.27 -12.52
N VAL A 66 -2.89 -5.69 -13.74
CA VAL A 66 -3.87 -4.96 -14.56
C VAL A 66 -5.26 -4.93 -13.89
N PHE A 67 -5.74 -6.07 -13.40
CA PHE A 67 -7.07 -6.14 -12.79
C PHE A 67 -7.13 -5.46 -11.43
N ALA A 68 -6.03 -5.42 -10.67
CA ALA A 68 -5.92 -4.66 -9.43
C ALA A 68 -6.08 -3.15 -9.63
N LEU A 69 -5.88 -2.63 -10.85
CA LEU A 69 -6.09 -1.21 -11.17
C LEU A 69 -7.55 -0.88 -11.54
N LEU A 70 -8.43 -1.85 -11.79
CA LEU A 70 -9.82 -1.56 -12.15
C LEU A 70 -10.58 -0.77 -11.06
N PRO A 71 -10.45 -1.07 -9.75
CA PRO A 71 -11.08 -0.27 -8.71
C PRO A 71 -10.55 1.18 -8.65
N VAL A 72 -9.28 1.40 -9.02
CA VAL A 72 -8.70 2.75 -9.15
C VAL A 72 -9.39 3.53 -10.26
N LEU A 73 -9.52 2.91 -11.44
CA LEU A 73 -10.22 3.52 -12.57
C LEU A 73 -11.68 3.83 -12.22
N LEU A 74 -12.35 2.92 -11.50
CA LEU A 74 -13.71 3.15 -11.00
C LEU A 74 -13.75 4.34 -10.04
N ALA A 75 -12.83 4.44 -9.07
CA ALA A 75 -12.76 5.54 -8.13
C ALA A 75 -12.56 6.90 -8.83
N VAL A 76 -11.65 6.96 -9.81
CA VAL A 76 -11.40 8.15 -10.63
C VAL A 76 -12.63 8.52 -11.47
N HIS A 77 -13.28 7.53 -12.10
CA HIS A 77 -14.51 7.73 -12.88
C HIS A 77 -15.65 8.29 -12.04
N LEU A 78 -15.84 7.79 -10.81
CA LEU A 78 -16.87 8.30 -9.91
C LEU A 78 -16.58 9.73 -9.45
N LEU A 79 -15.31 10.09 -9.23
CA LEU A 79 -14.93 11.47 -8.93
C LEU A 79 -15.09 12.40 -10.14
N ALA A 80 -14.95 11.88 -11.36
CA ALA A 80 -15.14 12.65 -12.60
C ALA A 80 -16.57 13.21 -12.76
N ARG A 81 -17.53 12.64 -12.03
CA ARG A 81 -18.94 13.07 -12.04
C ARG A 81 -19.19 14.31 -11.18
N ASP A 82 -18.26 14.66 -10.29
CA ASP A 82 -18.37 15.88 -9.49
C ASP A 82 -17.88 17.09 -10.30
N PRO A 83 -18.37 18.31 -10.00
CA PRO A 83 -17.89 19.52 -10.67
C PRO A 83 -16.37 19.69 -10.50
N GLY A 84 -15.65 19.77 -11.61
CA GLY A 84 -14.20 19.92 -11.65
C GLY A 84 -13.52 18.80 -12.45
N ASP A 85 -12.19 18.87 -12.55
CA ASP A 85 -11.40 17.80 -13.15
C ASP A 85 -10.90 16.85 -12.04
N PRO A 86 -11.27 15.55 -12.06
CA PRO A 86 -10.85 14.59 -11.04
C PRO A 86 -9.33 14.39 -11.01
N GLY A 87 -8.66 14.47 -12.17
CA GLY A 87 -7.21 14.39 -12.28
C GLY A 87 -6.55 15.51 -11.49
N ARG A 88 -7.01 16.75 -11.66
CA ARG A 88 -6.58 17.90 -10.86
C ARG A 88 -7.04 17.86 -9.40
N THR A 89 -8.19 17.26 -9.10
CA THR A 89 -8.74 17.17 -7.74
C THR A 89 -7.93 16.20 -6.87
N LEU A 90 -7.49 15.10 -7.46
CA LEU A 90 -6.57 14.15 -6.83
C LEU A 90 -5.09 14.53 -7.03
N GLY A 91 -4.81 15.40 -7.99
CA GLY A 91 -3.46 15.74 -8.45
C GLY A 91 -2.73 14.56 -9.10
N VAL A 92 -3.48 13.63 -9.70
CA VAL A 92 -2.94 12.51 -10.51
C VAL A 92 -2.70 13.02 -11.92
N ASP A 93 -1.65 13.82 -12.08
CA ASP A 93 -1.22 14.37 -13.37
C ASP A 93 0.32 14.43 -13.46
N LEU A 94 0.83 14.52 -14.68
CA LEU A 94 2.27 14.58 -14.96
C LEU A 94 2.81 16.03 -15.05
N ARG A 95 2.16 17.01 -14.42
CA ARG A 95 2.52 18.43 -14.61
C ARG A 95 3.76 18.86 -13.83
N ARG A 96 4.13 18.18 -12.75
CA ARG A 96 5.32 18.52 -11.94
C ARG A 96 6.15 17.30 -11.54
N PRO A 97 6.63 16.50 -12.51
CA PRO A 97 7.25 15.20 -12.24
C PRO A 97 8.49 15.33 -11.35
N GLY A 98 9.37 16.32 -11.59
CA GLY A 98 10.56 16.53 -10.77
C GLY A 98 10.24 16.88 -9.31
N SER A 99 9.22 17.71 -9.07
CA SER A 99 8.77 18.04 -7.71
C SER A 99 8.10 16.85 -7.03
N ASP A 100 7.38 16.01 -7.76
CA ASP A 100 6.76 14.80 -7.21
C ASP A 100 7.81 13.78 -6.83
N LEU A 101 8.82 13.59 -7.68
CA LEU A 101 9.95 12.73 -7.39
C LEU A 101 10.71 13.19 -6.14
N ALA A 102 11.06 14.47 -6.05
CA ALA A 102 11.79 15.00 -4.90
C ALA A 102 10.99 14.89 -3.59
N ARG A 103 9.71 15.27 -3.61
CA ARG A 103 8.84 15.18 -2.42
C ARG A 103 8.54 13.74 -2.03
N GLY A 104 8.33 12.88 -3.03
CA GLY A 104 8.11 11.45 -2.83
C GLY A 104 9.33 10.77 -2.23
N ALA A 105 10.53 11.05 -2.74
CA ALA A 105 11.77 10.56 -2.16
C ALA A 105 11.98 11.06 -0.72
N GLY A 106 11.68 12.33 -0.44
CA GLY A 106 11.73 12.87 0.92
C GLY A 106 10.75 12.20 1.88
N LEU A 107 9.52 11.93 1.43
CA LEU A 107 8.52 11.18 2.21
C LEU A 107 8.92 9.71 2.40
N ALA A 108 9.47 9.06 1.38
CA ALA A 108 9.98 7.70 1.49
C ALA A 108 11.11 7.63 2.51
N ALA A 109 12.05 8.58 2.51
CA ALA A 109 13.10 8.63 3.52
C ALA A 109 12.54 8.88 4.94
N LEU A 110 11.57 9.80 5.07
CA LEU A 110 10.93 10.14 6.34
C LEU A 110 10.23 8.93 6.99
N ILE A 111 9.62 8.06 6.19
CA ILE A 111 8.90 6.87 6.68
C ILE A 111 9.83 5.66 6.76
N GLY A 112 10.61 5.44 5.69
CA GLY A 112 11.43 4.25 5.50
C GLY A 112 12.64 4.20 6.43
N LEU A 113 13.35 5.31 6.66
CA LEU A 113 14.55 5.29 7.53
C LEU A 113 14.20 4.95 8.98
N PRO A 114 13.18 5.56 9.63
CA PRO A 114 12.75 5.13 10.95
C PRO A 114 12.24 3.69 10.96
N GLY A 115 11.53 3.25 9.91
CA GLY A 115 11.07 1.87 9.77
C GLY A 115 12.23 0.87 9.75
N LEU A 116 13.27 1.14 8.97
CA LEU A 116 14.49 0.33 8.92
C LEU A 116 15.21 0.32 10.28
N ALA A 117 15.29 1.45 10.97
CA ALA A 117 15.90 1.53 12.29
C ALA A 117 15.13 0.71 13.35
N LEU A 118 13.79 0.77 13.33
CA LEU A 118 12.94 -0.04 14.21
C LEU A 118 13.07 -1.53 13.90
N PHE A 119 13.10 -1.88 12.61
CA PHE A 119 13.31 -3.26 12.18
C PHE A 119 14.66 -3.81 12.64
N TRP A 120 15.73 -3.02 12.48
CA TRP A 120 17.06 -3.35 12.97
C TRP A 120 17.06 -3.54 14.50
N ALA A 121 16.46 -2.61 15.25
CA ALA A 121 16.36 -2.74 16.71
C ALA A 121 15.57 -3.99 17.15
N ALA A 122 14.46 -4.30 16.47
CA ALA A 122 13.65 -5.49 16.75
C ALA A 122 14.42 -6.80 16.46
N ALA A 123 15.24 -6.80 15.39
CA ALA A 123 16.15 -7.91 15.09
C ALA A 123 17.18 -8.12 16.20
N GLN A 124 17.84 -7.05 16.65
CA GLN A 124 18.83 -7.13 17.75
C GLN A 124 18.23 -7.63 19.07
N LEU A 125 16.94 -7.38 19.30
CA LEU A 125 16.23 -7.83 20.50
C LEU A 125 15.67 -9.25 20.39
N GLY A 126 15.82 -9.93 19.25
CA GLY A 126 15.28 -11.29 19.03
C GLY A 126 13.74 -11.35 18.98
N VAL A 127 13.08 -10.21 18.76
CA VAL A 127 11.60 -10.10 18.72
C VAL A 127 11.05 -10.23 17.29
N ASN A 128 11.93 -10.26 16.28
CA ASN A 128 11.53 -10.19 14.89
C ASN A 128 11.04 -11.52 14.32
N ALA A 129 10.02 -11.43 13.45
CA ALA A 129 9.67 -12.51 12.54
C ALA A 129 10.66 -12.53 11.36
N THR A 130 10.99 -13.72 10.85
CA THR A 130 11.78 -13.88 9.63
C THR A 130 11.03 -13.24 8.46
N LEU A 131 11.59 -12.16 7.89
CA LEU A 131 11.06 -11.58 6.66
C LEU A 131 11.28 -12.60 5.54
N VAL A 132 10.20 -13.01 4.89
CA VAL A 132 10.30 -13.80 3.66
C VAL A 132 10.37 -12.79 2.51
N PRO A 133 11.44 -12.79 1.71
CA PRO A 133 11.54 -11.97 0.50
C PRO A 133 10.37 -12.20 -0.46
N ALA A 134 10.28 -11.38 -1.50
CA ALA A 134 9.35 -11.62 -2.60
C ALA A 134 9.46 -13.07 -3.11
N GLY A 135 8.34 -13.78 -3.19
CA GLY A 135 8.28 -15.22 -3.47
C GLY A 135 8.36 -15.60 -4.95
N LEU A 136 9.01 -14.78 -5.78
CA LEU A 136 9.22 -15.07 -7.21
C LEU A 136 10.51 -15.88 -7.43
N PRO A 137 10.56 -16.77 -8.43
CA PRO A 137 11.77 -17.50 -8.78
C PRO A 137 12.84 -16.56 -9.37
N ASP A 138 14.08 -17.02 -9.41
CA ASP A 138 15.18 -16.30 -10.07
C ASP A 138 15.04 -16.39 -11.60
N VAL A 139 14.31 -15.42 -12.16
CA VAL A 139 14.04 -15.27 -13.59
C VAL A 139 14.19 -13.81 -13.99
N TRP A 140 14.59 -13.56 -15.23
CA TRP A 140 14.94 -12.21 -15.71
C TRP A 140 13.82 -11.17 -15.53
N TRP A 141 12.55 -11.60 -15.56
CA TRP A 141 11.39 -10.72 -15.41
C TRP A 141 10.95 -10.51 -13.96
N ALA A 142 11.54 -11.22 -12.97
CA ALA A 142 11.14 -11.11 -11.57
C ALA A 142 11.28 -9.67 -11.06
N VAL A 143 12.47 -9.07 -11.19
CA VAL A 143 12.71 -7.69 -10.74
C VAL A 143 11.82 -6.67 -11.46
N PRO A 144 11.70 -6.67 -12.81
CA PRO A 144 10.74 -5.81 -13.50
C PRO A 144 9.30 -5.94 -13.00
N VAL A 145 8.83 -7.18 -12.78
CA VAL A 145 7.48 -7.44 -12.27
C VAL A 145 7.32 -6.94 -10.84
N LEU A 146 8.32 -7.10 -9.96
CA LEU A 146 8.27 -6.58 -8.59
C LEU A 146 8.20 -5.06 -8.55
N ILE A 147 8.91 -4.36 -9.45
CA ILE A 147 8.82 -2.90 -9.58
C ILE A 147 7.42 -2.50 -10.07
N LEU A 148 6.84 -3.23 -11.03
CA LEU A 148 5.48 -3.00 -11.50
C LEU A 148 4.44 -3.27 -10.39
N ALA A 149 4.62 -4.32 -9.62
CA ALA A 149 3.75 -4.65 -8.47
C ALA A 149 3.83 -3.57 -7.39
N ALA A 150 5.03 -3.09 -7.04
CA ALA A 150 5.23 -1.97 -6.13
C ALA A 150 4.51 -0.70 -6.61
N ALA A 151 4.67 -0.35 -7.89
CA ALA A 151 3.98 0.79 -8.47
C ALA A 151 2.46 0.60 -8.48
N GLN A 152 1.98 -0.61 -8.78
CA GLN A 152 0.56 -0.93 -8.77
C GLN A 152 -0.04 -0.81 -7.37
N ASN A 153 0.62 -1.35 -6.34
CA ASN A 153 0.16 -1.24 -4.95
C ASN A 153 0.10 0.22 -4.52
N ALA A 154 1.16 0.98 -4.80
CA ALA A 154 1.19 2.41 -4.53
C ALA A 154 0.04 3.16 -5.22
N VAL A 155 -0.21 2.91 -6.51
CA VAL A 155 -1.35 3.54 -7.20
C VAL A 155 -2.68 3.12 -6.56
N LEU A 156 -2.87 1.85 -6.28
CA LEU A 156 -4.11 1.32 -5.69
C LEU A 156 -4.39 1.97 -4.33
N GLU A 157 -3.43 1.91 -3.42
CA GLU A 157 -3.59 2.38 -2.06
C GLU A 157 -3.66 3.90 -1.96
N GLU A 158 -2.76 4.61 -2.64
CA GLU A 158 -2.73 6.07 -2.54
C GLU A 158 -3.92 6.72 -3.22
N VAL A 159 -4.37 6.19 -4.36
CA VAL A 159 -5.54 6.74 -5.04
C VAL A 159 -6.83 6.39 -4.28
N ILE A 160 -7.00 5.17 -3.78
CA ILE A 160 -8.25 4.79 -3.10
C ILE A 160 -8.30 5.32 -1.66
N VAL A 161 -7.27 5.06 -0.85
CA VAL A 161 -7.31 5.31 0.61
C VAL A 161 -7.03 6.76 0.95
N VAL A 162 -6.12 7.41 0.21
CA VAL A 162 -5.73 8.80 0.46
C VAL A 162 -6.42 9.77 -0.48
N GLY A 163 -6.48 9.49 -1.79
CA GLY A 163 -7.15 10.35 -2.76
C GLY A 163 -8.67 10.33 -2.63
N TYR A 164 -9.27 9.20 -2.98
CA TYR A 164 -10.71 9.00 -3.11
C TYR A 164 -11.41 9.04 -1.76
N LEU A 165 -11.00 8.21 -0.79
CA LEU A 165 -11.69 8.09 0.49
C LEU A 165 -11.65 9.42 1.28
N VAL A 166 -10.49 10.07 1.38
CA VAL A 166 -10.37 11.38 2.06
C VAL A 166 -11.28 12.41 1.37
N THR A 167 -11.30 12.44 0.04
CA THR A 167 -12.16 13.34 -0.73
C THR A 167 -13.64 13.07 -0.45
N ARG A 168 -14.07 11.80 -0.54
CA ARG A 168 -15.47 11.40 -0.28
C ARG A 168 -15.90 11.69 1.15
N LEU A 169 -15.08 11.37 2.15
CA LEU A 169 -15.40 11.66 3.56
C LEU A 169 -15.48 13.18 3.82
N ARG A 170 -14.63 13.99 3.16
CA ARG A 170 -14.75 15.46 3.22
C ARG A 170 -16.02 15.98 2.54
N GLN A 171 -16.41 15.42 1.39
CA GLN A 171 -17.70 15.74 0.76
C GLN A 171 -18.89 15.37 1.65
N LEU A 172 -18.79 14.25 2.38
CA LEU A 172 -19.75 13.83 3.42
C LEU A 172 -19.70 14.67 4.70
N GLN A 173 -18.88 15.74 4.72
CA GLN A 173 -18.72 16.69 5.83
C GLN A 173 -18.14 16.09 7.11
N TRP A 174 -17.34 15.01 7.02
CA TRP A 174 -16.63 14.48 8.18
C TRP A 174 -15.56 15.45 8.67
N ARG A 175 -15.40 15.55 9.99
CA ARG A 175 -14.34 16.35 10.63
C ARG A 175 -12.98 15.80 10.21
N VAL A 176 -11.99 16.69 10.01
CA VAL A 176 -10.65 16.32 9.51
C VAL A 176 -10.01 15.18 10.31
N GLY A 177 -10.10 15.23 11.64
CA GLY A 177 -9.58 14.15 12.49
C GLY A 177 -10.24 12.79 12.21
N ALA A 178 -11.55 12.75 12.00
CA ALA A 178 -12.26 11.51 11.67
C ALA A 178 -11.90 10.98 10.28
N VAL A 179 -11.65 11.88 9.32
CA VAL A 179 -11.19 11.51 7.97
C VAL A 179 -9.80 10.87 8.01
N LEU A 180 -8.86 11.49 8.73
CA LEU A 180 -7.51 10.97 8.89
C LEU A 180 -7.51 9.64 9.65
N ALA A 181 -8.29 9.53 10.72
CA ALA A 181 -8.43 8.29 11.47
C ALA A 181 -9.00 7.16 10.61
N ALA A 182 -10.08 7.40 9.86
CA ALA A 182 -10.69 6.39 8.99
C ALA A 182 -9.72 5.92 7.89
N SER A 183 -9.02 6.86 7.24
CA SER A 183 -8.02 6.54 6.20
C SER A 183 -6.83 5.75 6.77
N ALA A 184 -6.28 6.17 7.92
CA ALA A 184 -5.16 5.51 8.57
C ALA A 184 -5.51 4.12 9.12
N VAL A 185 -6.68 3.96 9.75
CA VAL A 185 -7.15 2.68 10.28
C VAL A 185 -7.46 1.72 9.14
N LEU A 186 -8.11 2.18 8.07
CA LEU A 186 -8.32 1.35 6.87
C LEU A 186 -6.97 0.90 6.30
N ARG A 187 -6.00 1.80 6.21
CA ARG A 187 -4.65 1.46 5.76
C ARG A 187 -4.03 0.36 6.62
N GLY A 188 -3.94 0.58 7.92
CA GLY A 188 -3.39 -0.42 8.82
C GLY A 188 -4.12 -1.76 8.74
N SER A 189 -5.45 -1.75 8.58
CA SER A 189 -6.25 -2.97 8.70
C SER A 189 -6.00 -3.97 7.56
N TYR A 190 -5.81 -3.53 6.32
CA TYR A 190 -5.44 -4.46 5.23
C TYR A 190 -4.00 -4.95 5.31
N HIS A 191 -3.18 -4.45 6.25
CA HIS A 191 -1.86 -4.99 6.57
C HIS A 191 -1.83 -5.88 7.84
N LEU A 192 -2.97 -6.09 8.52
CA LEU A 192 -3.00 -6.92 9.73
C LEU A 192 -2.49 -8.35 9.52
N TYR A 193 -2.61 -8.90 8.31
CA TYR A 193 -2.10 -10.24 7.98
C TYR A 193 -0.57 -10.36 8.14
N GLN A 194 0.15 -9.24 8.10
CA GLN A 194 1.60 -9.16 8.34
C GLN A 194 1.93 -8.99 9.83
N GLY A 195 0.93 -8.76 10.69
CA GLY A 195 1.06 -8.58 12.14
C GLY A 195 0.81 -7.14 12.61
N PHE A 196 0.81 -6.95 13.93
CA PHE A 196 0.48 -5.65 14.55
C PHE A 196 1.51 -4.56 14.25
N GLY A 197 2.78 -4.91 14.09
CA GLY A 197 3.82 -3.95 13.69
C GLY A 197 3.53 -3.33 12.31
N ALA A 198 3.13 -4.16 11.35
CA ALA A 198 2.72 -3.70 10.02
C ALA A 198 1.45 -2.84 10.06
N PHE A 199 0.46 -3.19 10.90
CA PHE A 199 -0.71 -2.35 11.13
C PHE A 199 -0.31 -0.95 11.61
N VAL A 200 0.52 -0.86 12.66
CA VAL A 200 0.92 0.42 13.25
C VAL A 200 1.76 1.25 12.27
N GLY A 201 2.77 0.65 11.63
CA GLY A 201 3.61 1.34 10.66
C GLY A 201 2.80 1.93 9.50
N ASN A 202 1.87 1.14 8.95
CA ASN A 202 1.01 1.59 7.85
C ASN A 202 -0.05 2.61 8.31
N ALA A 203 -0.58 2.51 9.54
CA ALA A 203 -1.46 3.54 10.09
C ALA A 203 -0.72 4.89 10.25
N VAL A 204 0.52 4.87 10.75
CA VAL A 204 1.36 6.09 10.87
C VAL A 204 1.63 6.69 9.50
N MET A 205 2.03 5.88 8.52
CA MET A 205 2.19 6.31 7.13
C MET A 205 0.90 6.93 6.59
N GLY A 206 -0.25 6.29 6.83
CA GLY A 206 -1.57 6.80 6.43
C GLY A 206 -1.90 8.17 7.03
N VAL A 207 -1.54 8.43 8.28
CA VAL A 207 -1.68 9.76 8.89
C VAL A 207 -0.78 10.79 8.20
N VAL A 208 0.50 10.48 7.99
CA VAL A 208 1.45 11.40 7.33
C VAL A 208 0.99 11.72 5.91
N PHE A 209 0.60 10.71 5.15
CA PHE A 209 0.16 10.84 3.77
C PHE A 209 -1.19 11.55 3.67
N GLY A 210 -2.14 11.25 4.55
CA GLY A 210 -3.40 11.95 4.65
C GLY A 210 -3.22 13.44 4.97
N LEU A 211 -2.34 13.79 5.91
CA LEU A 211 -2.00 15.18 6.23
C LEU A 211 -1.33 15.89 5.05
N PHE A 212 -0.40 15.21 4.37
CA PHE A 212 0.24 15.74 3.16
C PHE A 212 -0.80 16.01 2.07
N TYR A 213 -1.66 15.04 1.77
CA TYR A 213 -2.71 15.17 0.75
C TYR A 213 -3.73 16.26 1.09
N LEU A 214 -4.14 16.39 2.36
CA LEU A 214 -5.06 17.46 2.75
C LEU A 214 -4.49 18.86 2.49
N ARG A 215 -3.17 19.04 2.58
CA ARG A 215 -2.49 20.31 2.29
C ARG A 215 -2.19 20.53 0.81
N THR A 216 -1.75 19.49 0.10
CA THR A 216 -1.24 19.61 -1.27
C THR A 216 -2.27 19.27 -2.34
N LYS A 217 -3.29 18.49 -1.98
CA LYS A 217 -4.29 17.90 -2.89
C LYS A 217 -3.66 17.15 -4.05
N ARG A 218 -2.52 16.49 -3.79
CA ARG A 218 -1.73 15.81 -4.80
C ARG A 218 -1.24 14.44 -4.34
N VAL A 219 -1.71 13.41 -5.02
CA VAL A 219 -1.40 12.00 -4.72
C VAL A 219 -0.07 11.54 -5.34
N MET A 220 0.41 12.16 -6.43
CA MET A 220 1.63 11.73 -7.13
C MET A 220 2.89 11.59 -6.24
N PRO A 221 3.23 12.54 -5.34
CA PRO A 221 4.34 12.35 -4.41
C PRO A 221 4.16 11.14 -3.49
N LEU A 222 2.92 10.83 -3.11
CA LEU A 222 2.60 9.69 -2.25
C LEU A 222 2.80 8.38 -3.01
N ILE A 223 2.35 8.32 -4.27
CA ILE A 223 2.59 7.16 -5.15
C ILE A 223 4.09 6.94 -5.29
N VAL A 224 4.87 7.99 -5.59
CA VAL A 224 6.32 7.85 -5.68
C VAL A 224 6.91 7.34 -4.37
N ALA A 225 6.53 7.94 -3.23
CA ALA A 225 7.05 7.57 -1.93
C ALA A 225 6.77 6.09 -1.61
N HIS A 226 5.53 5.66 -1.83
CA HIS A 226 5.10 4.30 -1.59
C HIS A 226 5.79 3.32 -2.55
N THR A 227 5.84 3.61 -3.85
CA THR A 227 6.57 2.76 -4.81
C THR A 227 8.03 2.58 -4.40
N LEU A 228 8.71 3.64 -3.93
CA LEU A 228 10.09 3.52 -3.47
C LEU A 228 10.22 2.63 -2.22
N LEU A 229 9.30 2.77 -1.25
CA LEU A 229 9.26 1.91 -0.07
C LEU A 229 9.05 0.43 -0.45
N ASP A 230 8.09 0.15 -1.33
CA ASP A 230 7.78 -1.20 -1.78
C ASP A 230 8.91 -1.79 -2.63
N VAL A 231 9.54 -1.01 -3.51
CA VAL A 231 10.71 -1.48 -4.28
C VAL A 231 11.85 -1.84 -3.34
N VAL A 232 12.13 -1.04 -2.32
CA VAL A 232 13.16 -1.37 -1.31
C VAL A 232 12.77 -2.64 -0.55
N ALA A 233 11.50 -2.82 -0.18
CA ALA A 233 11.04 -4.01 0.52
C ALA A 233 11.09 -5.28 -0.35
N PHE A 234 10.66 -5.20 -1.62
CA PHE A 234 10.53 -6.36 -2.51
C PHE A 234 11.86 -6.76 -3.15
N VAL A 235 12.65 -5.76 -3.57
CA VAL A 235 13.87 -5.95 -4.35
C VAL A 235 15.12 -5.85 -3.47
N GLY A 236 15.10 -5.00 -2.44
CA GLY A 236 16.25 -4.81 -1.56
C GLY A 236 16.70 -6.11 -0.91
N TYR A 237 15.77 -6.97 -0.51
CA TYR A 237 16.09 -8.31 0.02
C TYR A 237 16.64 -9.28 -1.02
N ALA A 238 16.27 -9.13 -2.29
CA ALA A 238 16.69 -10.03 -3.37
C ALA A 238 18.05 -9.64 -3.98
N LEU A 239 18.43 -8.37 -3.92
CA LEU A 239 19.61 -7.83 -4.60
C LEU A 239 20.73 -7.34 -3.68
N LEU A 240 20.46 -7.05 -2.41
CA LEU A 240 21.52 -6.64 -1.48
C LEU A 240 22.28 -7.87 -0.98
N PRO A 241 23.62 -7.79 -0.84
CA PRO A 241 24.44 -8.93 -0.41
C PRO A 241 23.94 -9.49 0.92
N GLU A 242 23.89 -10.82 1.06
CA GLU A 242 23.56 -11.47 2.34
C GLU A 242 24.44 -10.95 3.49
N ALA A 243 25.70 -10.59 3.19
CA ALA A 243 26.63 -9.98 4.14
C ALA A 243 26.11 -8.67 4.76
N TRP A 244 25.29 -7.90 4.03
CA TRP A 244 24.66 -6.67 4.52
C TRP A 244 23.48 -6.93 5.45
N PHE A 245 22.98 -8.17 5.43
CA PHE A 245 21.96 -8.70 6.32
C PHE A 245 22.51 -9.75 7.28
N SER A 246 23.83 -9.85 7.45
CA SER A 246 24.46 -10.84 8.36
C SER A 246 24.06 -10.71 9.83
N TRP A 247 23.36 -9.63 10.17
CA TRP A 247 22.76 -9.35 11.48
C TRP A 247 21.27 -9.73 11.59
N LEU A 248 20.66 -10.26 10.52
CA LEU A 248 19.32 -10.87 10.48
C LEU A 248 19.40 -12.37 10.71
#